data_AF-A0A1G2PX97-F1
#
_entry.id   AF-A0A1G2PX97-F1
#
_cell.length_a   1.000
_cell.length_b   1.000
_cell.length_c   1.000
_cell.angle_alpha   90.00
_cell.angle_beta   90.00
_cell.angle_gamma   90.00
#
_symmetry.space_group_name_H-M   'P 1'
#
loop_
_entity.id
_entity.type
_entity.pdbx_description
1 polymer ?
#
loop_
_entity_poly.entity_id
_entity_poly.type
_entity_poly.pdbx_seq_one_letter_code
_entity_poly.pdbx_strand_id
1 'polypeptide(L)' 'MRKGMFAFILMFAIDLGFLYLTINAWNTGWALLWGIFAFSCIFSTIKITYLAYKTNEWPEVVGGPSITYLNKPRNGR' A
#
# COMPACT_ATOMS: atom_id res chain seq x y z
N MET A 1 11.85 11.54 2.29
CA MET A 1 12.00 10.37 3.21
C MET A 1 11.00 10.32 4.37
N ARG A 2 10.99 11.25 5.36
CA ARG A 2 10.09 11.14 6.54
C ARG A 2 8.60 11.00 6.19
N LYS A 3 8.09 11.80 5.24
CA LYS A 3 6.68 11.75 4.80
C LYS A 3 6.29 10.39 4.20
N GLY A 4 7.16 9.75 3.42
CA GLY A 4 6.92 8.44 2.82
C GLY A 4 6.87 7.31 3.86
N MET A 5 7.72 7.40 4.90
CA MET A 5 7.70 6.45 6.02
C MET A 5 6.42 6.58 6.86
N PHE A 6 5.95 7.82 7.12
CA PHE A 6 4.65 8.04 7.77
C PHE A 6 3.48 7.50 6.94
N ALA A 7 3.49 7.73 5.62
CA ALA A 7 2.46 7.19 4.73
C ALA A 7 2.47 5.65 4.72
N PHE A 8 3.64 5.02 4.72
CA PHE A 8 3.77 3.57 4.82
C PHE A 8 3.20 3.01 6.13
N ILE A 9 3.55 3.62 7.28
CA ILE A 9 3.03 3.20 8.59
C ILE A 9 1.50 3.34 8.62
N LEU A 10 0.95 4.42 8.04
CA LEU A 10 -0.50 4.63 7.96
C LEU A 10 -1.17 3.56 7.09
N MET A 11 -0.61 3.24 5.91
CA MET A 11 -1.12 2.18 5.04
C MET A 11 -1.09 0.82 5.74
N PHE A 12 0.01 0.50 6.42
CA PHE A 12 0.16 -0.74 7.18
C PHE A 12 -0.85 -0.84 8.34
N ALA A 13 -1.13 0.26 9.04
CA ALA A 13 -2.16 0.29 10.08
C ALA A 13 -3.57 0.07 9.51
N ILE A 14 -3.85 0.60 8.31
CA ILE A 14 -5.11 0.38 7.60
C ILE A 14 -5.25 -1.10 7.17
N ASP A 15 -4.17 -1.71 6.67
CA ASP A 15 -4.14 -3.14 6.32
C ASP A 15 -4.52 -4.03 7.52
N LEU A 16 -3.92 -3.75 8.69
CA LEU A 16 -4.25 -4.44 9.93
C LEU A 16 -5.70 -4.20 10.37
N GLY A 17 -6.23 -2.99 10.15
CA GLY A 17 -7.63 -2.66 10.41
C GLY A 17 -8.60 -3.50 9.57
N PHE A 18 -8.38 -3.61 8.27
CA PHE A 18 -9.22 -4.44 7.40
C PHE A 18 -9.07 -5.93 7.70
N LEU A 19 -7.88 -6.40 8.04
CA LEU A 19 -7.68 -7.78 8.50
C LEU A 19 -8.45 -8.05 9.79
N TYR A 20 -8.39 -7.12 10.77
CA TYR A 20 -9.15 -7.21 12.01
C TYR A 20 -10.67 -7.26 11.76
N LEU A 21 -11.19 -6.41 10.87
CA LEU A 21 -12.61 -6.41 10.48
C LEU A 21 -13.00 -7.71 9.78
N THR A 22 -12.09 -8.30 9.00
CA THR A 22 -12.30 -9.59 8.33
C THR A 22 -12.43 -10.72 9.35
N ILE A 23 -11.53 -10.78 10.34
CA ILE A 23 -11.51 -11.82 11.38
C ILE A 23 -12.72 -11.71 12.32
N ASN A 24 -13.10 -10.49 12.69
CA ASN A 24 -14.22 -10.22 13.59
C ASN A 24 -15.57 -10.09 12.87
N ALA A 25 -15.63 -10.40 11.58
CA ALA A 25 -16.87 -10.31 10.83
C ALA A 25 -17.90 -11.31 11.38
N TRP A 26 -19.08 -10.81 11.73
CA TRP A 26 -20.15 -11.62 12.31
C TRP A 26 -20.77 -12.60 11.30
N ASN A 27 -20.61 -12.35 10.00
CA ASN A 27 -21.08 -13.26 8.97
C ASN A 27 -20.07 -13.40 7.82
N THR A 28 -20.18 -14.50 7.08
CA THR A 28 -19.28 -14.85 5.98
C THR A 28 -19.30 -13.82 4.85
N GLY A 29 -20.45 -13.18 4.61
CA GLY A 29 -20.58 -12.14 3.57
C GLY A 29 -19.74 -10.89 3.87
N TRP A 30 -19.79 -10.40 5.09
CA TRP A 30 -18.96 -9.30 5.58
C TRP A 30 -17.49 -9.72 5.64
N ALA A 31 -17.19 -10.95 6.06
CA ALA A 31 -15.82 -11.46 6.05
C ALA A 31 -15.22 -11.45 4.63
N LEU A 32 -15.98 -11.89 3.64
CA LEU A 32 -15.57 -11.86 2.23
C LEU A 32 -15.36 -10.43 1.72
N LEU A 33 -16.28 -9.52 2.02
CA LEU A 33 -16.15 -8.10 1.65
C LEU A 33 -14.88 -7.49 2.23
N TRP A 34 -14.71 -7.56 3.55
CA TRP A 34 -13.51 -7.02 4.22
C TRP A 34 -12.24 -7.73 3.77
N GLY A 35 -12.30 -9.03 3.50
CA GLY A 35 -11.16 -9.82 3.02
C GLY A 35 -10.67 -9.36 1.64
N ILE A 36 -11.57 -9.02 0.72
CA ILE A 36 -11.21 -8.47 -0.60
C ILE A 36 -10.54 -7.10 -0.45
N PHE A 37 -11.06 -6.25 0.42
CA PHE A 37 -10.44 -4.95 0.73
C PHE A 37 -9.06 -5.12 1.36
N ALA A 38 -8.94 -5.99 2.38
CA ALA A 38 -7.68 -6.30 3.04
C ALA A 38 -6.63 -6.80 2.03
N PHE A 39 -7.01 -7.73 1.16
CA PHE A 39 -6.10 -8.27 0.13
C PHE A 39 -5.60 -7.17 -0.83
N SER A 40 -6.50 -6.30 -1.29
CA SER A 40 -6.18 -5.22 -2.23
C SER A 40 -5.23 -4.18 -1.62
N CYS A 41 -5.45 -3.84 -0.34
CA CYS A 41 -4.61 -2.90 0.39
C CYS A 41 -3.23 -3.51 0.68
N ILE A 42 -3.17 -4.75 1.19
CA ILE A 42 -1.91 -5.46 1.44
C ILE A 42 -1.08 -5.60 0.16
N PHE A 43 -1.70 -5.97 -0.96
CA PHE A 43 -1.00 -6.10 -2.24
C PHE A 43 -0.38 -4.76 -2.68
N SER A 44 -1.11 -3.66 -2.49
CA SER A 44 -0.60 -2.31 -2.75
C SER A 44 0.58 -1.94 -1.85
N THR A 45 0.48 -2.25 -0.55
CA THR A 45 1.56 -2.03 0.44
C THR A 45 2.82 -2.82 0.09
N ILE A 46 2.69 -4.10 -0.28
CA ILE A 46 3.82 -4.94 -0.70
C ILE A 46 4.51 -4.34 -1.93
N LYS A 47 3.74 -3.88 -2.93
CA LYS A 47 4.28 -3.29 -4.15
C LYS A 47 5.06 -1.99 -3.87
N ILE A 48 4.52 -1.13 -3.01
CA ILE A 48 5.17 0.12 -2.58
C ILE A 48 6.46 -0.19 -1.81
N THR A 49 6.42 -1.17 -0.92
CA THR A 49 7.58 -1.60 -0.12
C THR A 49 8.68 -2.17 -0.99
N TYR A 50 8.32 -3.02 -1.96
CA TYR A 50 9.25 -3.59 -2.92
C TYR A 50 9.93 -2.52 -3.77
N LEU A 51 9.17 -1.50 -4.19
CA LEU A 51 9.73 -0.37 -4.93
C LEU A 51 10.71 0.42 -4.05
N ALA A 52 10.31 0.76 -2.82
CA ALA A 52 11.16 1.49 -1.88
C ALA A 52 12.47 0.75 -1.58
N TYR A 53 12.40 -0.58 -1.43
CA TYR A 53 13.56 -1.44 -1.27
C TYR A 53 14.50 -1.39 -2.48
N LYS A 54 13.95 -1.44 -3.70
CA LYS A 54 14.75 -1.40 -4.93
C LYS A 54 15.38 -0.03 -5.19
N THR A 55 14.70 1.07 -4.83
CA THR A 55 15.15 2.43 -5.13
C THR A 55 15.90 3.10 -3.98
N ASN A 56 16.00 2.47 -2.80
CA ASN A 56 16.50 3.07 -1.55
C ASN A 56 15.81 4.40 -1.17
N GLU A 57 14.66 4.68 -1.78
CA GLU A 57 13.90 5.91 -1.60
C GLU A 57 12.43 5.55 -1.43
N TRP A 58 11.81 6.08 -0.37
CA TRP A 58 10.37 5.93 -0.17
C TRP A 58 9.62 6.65 -1.29
N PRO A 59 8.72 5.97 -2.03
CA PRO A 59 7.95 6.61 -3.09
C PRO A 59 7.13 7.75 -2.50
N GLU A 60 7.26 8.93 -3.09
CA GLU A 60 6.42 10.07 -2.71
C GLU A 60 5.01 9.77 -3.21
N VAL A 61 4.07 9.70 -2.28
CA VAL A 61 2.65 9.48 -2.57
C VAL A 61 2.10 10.75 -3.20
N VAL A 62 2.42 10.98 -4.47
CA VAL A 62 1.77 11.98 -5.30
C VAL A 62 0.50 11.31 -5.82
N GLY A 63 -0.62 11.67 -5.21
CA GLY A 63 -1.95 11.17 -5.57
C GLY A 63 -2.20 11.40 -7.06
N GLY A 64 -2.15 10.33 -7.83
CA GLY A 64 -2.44 10.34 -9.24
C GLY A 64 -2.65 8.91 -9.72
N PRO A 65 -3.73 8.60 -10.46
CA PRO A 65 -3.90 7.33 -11.13
C PRO A 65 -3.01 7.35 -12.37
N SER A 66 -1.69 7.28 -12.19
CA SER A 66 -0.80 7.20 -13.35
C SER A 66 0.41 6.33 -13.06
N ILE A 67 0.35 5.20 -13.74
CA ILE A 67 1.38 4.21 -14.04
C ILE A 67 2.57 4.87 -14.79
N THR A 68 2.60 6.21 -14.91
CA THR A 68 3.47 6.98 -15.80
C THR A 68 4.79 7.40 -15.17
N TYR A 69 5.01 7.18 -13.87
CA TYR A 69 6.33 7.39 -13.26
C TYR A 69 7.24 6.15 -13.33
N LEU A 70 6.74 5.02 -13.86
CA LEU A 70 7.45 3.73 -13.87
C LEU A 70 8.62 3.62 -14.86
N ASN A 71 8.90 4.64 -15.67
CA ASN A 71 9.92 4.50 -16.72
C ASN A 71 10.74 5.76 -17.03
N LYS A 72 10.92 6.66 -16.06
CA LYS A 72 12.01 7.64 -16.19
C LYS A 72 13.22 7.14 -15.39
N PRO A 73 14.30 6.65 -16.05
CA PRO A 73 15.58 6.60 -15.38
C PRO A 73 15.89 8.03 -14.92
N ARG A 74 15.94 8.25 -13.62
CA ARG A 74 16.45 9.49 -13.04
C ARG A 74 17.97 9.45 -13.09
N ASN A 75 18.52 9.30 -14.30
CA ASN A 75 19.93 9.51 -14.55
C ASN A 75 20.09 10.43 -15.76
N GLY A 76 19.89 11.72 -15.47
CA GLY A 76 20.39 12.84 -16.25
C GLY A 76 21.50 13.57 -15.49
N ARG A 77 22.32 12.82 -14.74
CA ARG A 77 23.65 13.20 -14.24
C ARG A 77 24.53 11.96 -14.24
#